data_AF-A0A6C8GIE6-F1
#
_entry.id   AF-A0A6C8GIE6-F1
#
_cell.length_a   1.000
_cell.length_b   1.000
_cell.length_c   1.000
_cell.angle_alpha   90.00
_cell.angle_beta   90.00
_cell.angle_gamma   90.00
#
_symmetry.space_group_name_H-M   'P 1'
#
loop_
_entity.id
_entity.type
_entity.pdbx_description
1 polymer ?
#
loop_
_entity_poly.entity_id
_entity_poly.type
_entity_poly.pdbx_seq_one_letter_code
_entity_poly.pdbx_strand_id
1 'polypeptide(L)' 'LKKLNQDYNDYHAKKMFIDVILEKLYLTHERSLHIGKDGCSRNILLV' A
#
# COMPACT_ATOMS: atom_id res chain seq x y z
N LEU A 1 8.47 16.17 -4.53
CA LEU A 1 9.08 15.39 -5.63
C LEU A 1 10.19 14.46 -5.14
N LYS A 2 11.31 14.95 -4.58
CA LYS A 2 12.41 14.08 -4.12
C LYS A 2 11.99 12.93 -3.19
N LYS A 3 11.11 13.20 -2.21
CA LYS A 3 10.58 12.18 -1.29
C LYS A 3 9.77 11.08 -2.03
N LEU A 4 8.85 11.49 -2.91
CA LEU A 4 8.07 10.55 -3.73
C LEU A 4 8.97 9.67 -4.60
N ASN A 5 9.99 10.25 -5.23
CA ASN A 5 10.93 9.49 -6.04
C ASN A 5 11.73 8.49 -5.21
N GLN A 6 12.12 8.86 -3.98
CA GLN A 6 12.83 7.96 -3.08
C GLN A 6 11.95 6.78 -2.68
N ASP A 7 10.73 7.04 -2.21
CA ASP A 7 9.78 5.99 -1.81
C ASP A 7 9.45 5.05 -2.98
N TYR A 8 9.28 5.61 -4.18
CA TYR A 8 9.06 4.83 -5.41
C TYR A 8 10.25 3.92 -5.74
N ASN A 9 11.47 4.45 -5.71
CA ASN A 9 12.68 3.68 -6.00
C ASN A 9 12.89 2.58 -4.96
N ASP A 10 12.66 2.87 -3.67
CA ASP A 10 12.79 1.89 -2.59
C ASP A 10 11.74 0.78 -2.68
N TYR A 11 10.50 1.12 -3.06
CA TYR A 11 9.46 0.14 -3.38
C TYR A 11 9.92 -0.78 -4.50
N HIS A 12 10.42 -0.23 -5.61
CA HIS A 12 10.87 -1.03 -6.76
C HIS A 12 12.09 -1.91 -6.44
N ALA A 13 13.03 -1.42 -5.64
CA ALA A 13 14.18 -2.20 -5.19
C ALA A 13 13.78 -3.42 -4.34
N LYS A 14 12.65 -3.36 -3.62
CA LYS A 14 12.17 -4.42 -2.72
C LYS A 14 10.83 -5.03 -3.17
N LYS A 15 10.43 -4.79 -4.42
CA LYS A 15 9.08 -5.08 -4.93
C LYS A 15 8.63 -6.51 -4.67
N MET A 16 9.51 -7.48 -4.91
CA MET A 16 9.21 -8.90 -4.70
C MET A 16 8.78 -9.23 -3.27
N PHE A 17 9.35 -8.56 -2.26
CA PHE A 17 9.00 -8.79 -0.86
C PHE A 17 7.76 -8.00 -0.45
N ILE A 18 7.66 -6.75 -0.90
CA ILE A 18 6.53 -5.88 -0.56
C ILE A 18 5.24 -6.44 -1.16
N ASP A 19 5.27 -6.90 -2.41
CA ASP A 19 4.08 -7.40 -3.10
C ASP A 19 3.50 -8.64 -2.43
N VAL A 20 4.32 -9.53 -1.86
CA VAL A 20 3.84 -10.71 -1.09
C VAL A 20 3.07 -10.27 0.16
N ILE A 21 3.52 -9.20 0.82
CA ILE A 21 2.83 -8.65 2.00
C ILE A 21 1.53 -7.97 1.57
N LEU A 22 1.55 -7.19 0.48
CA LEU A 22 0.38 -6.52 -0.05
C LEU A 22 -0.68 -7.52 -0.54
N GLU A 23 -0.28 -8.62 -1.17
CA GLU A 23 -1.18 -9.69 -1.59
C GLU A 23 -1.88 -10.32 -0.38
N LYS A 24 -1.14 -10.61 0.69
CA LYS A 24 -1.73 -11.14 1.93
C LYS A 24 -2.76 -10.16 2.51
N LEU A 25 -2.43 -8.87 2.57
CA LEU A 25 -3.37 -7.85 3.05
C LEU A 25 -4.60 -7.75 2.15
N TYR A 26 -4.42 -7.71 0.83
CA TYR A 26 -5.48 -7.63 -0.15
C TYR A 26 -6.46 -8.82 -0.02
N LEU A 27 -5.94 -10.04 0.10
CA LEU A 27 -6.75 -11.24 0.24
C LEU A 27 -7.55 -11.28 1.54
N THR A 28 -7.04 -10.69 2.62
CA THR A 28 -7.75 -10.64 3.92
C THR A 28 -8.65 -9.42 4.10
N HIS A 29 -8.60 -8.44 3.19
CA HIS A 29 -9.40 -7.20 3.27
C HIS A 29 -10.27 -7.03 2.03
N GLU A 30 -11.08 -8.06 1.73
CA GLU A 30 -12.11 -8.00 0.69
C GLU A 30 -11.59 -7.58 -0.69
N ARG A 31 -10.37 -8.01 -1.04
CA ARG A 31 -9.74 -7.67 -2.32
C ARG A 31 -9.57 -6.15 -2.49
N SER A 32 -9.19 -5.47 -1.41
CA SER A 32 -8.90 -4.04 -1.40
C SER A 32 -7.76 -3.71 -0.43
N LEU A 33 -7.06 -2.61 -0.70
CA LEU A 33 -6.14 -1.97 0.25
C LEU A 33 -6.73 -0.67 0.83
N HIS A 34 -8.00 -0.37 0.55
CA HIS A 34 -8.75 0.68 1.23
C HIS A 34 -9.14 0.25 2.65
N ILE A 35 -8.12 0.06 3.48
CA ILE A 35 -8.25 -0.48 4.84
C ILE A 35 -8.45 0.68 5.81
N GLY A 36 -9.48 0.58 6.65
CA GLY A 36 -9.74 1.50 7.75
C GLY A 36 -9.54 0.84 9.11
N LYS A 37 -9.47 1.66 10.16
CA LYS A 37 -9.50 1.22 11.55
C LYS A 37 -10.46 2.13 12.32
N ASP A 38 -11.33 1.54 13.15
CA ASP A 38 -12.31 2.28 13.97
C ASP A 38 -13.17 3.25 13.14
N GLY A 39 -13.60 2.82 11.94
CA GLY A 39 -14.41 3.63 11.02
C GLY A 39 -13.65 4.72 10.25
N CYS A 40 -12.32 4.83 10.40
CA CYS A 40 -11.50 5.87 9.77
C CYS A 40 -10.50 5.29 8.77
N SER A 41 -10.41 5.89 7.57
CA SER A 41 -9.43 5.51 6.53
C SER A 41 -8.84 6.74 5.85
N ARG A 42 -7.55 6.66 5.49
CA ARG A 42 -6.87 7.59 4.58
C ARG A 42 -6.15 6.88 3.44
N ASN A 43 -6.48 5.60 3.23
CA ASN A 43 -5.89 4.76 2.18
C ASN A 43 -6.59 4.96 0.82
N ILE A 44 -7.23 6.10 0.60
CA ILE A 44 -7.74 6.49 -0.72
C ILE A 44 -6.61 7.11 -1.52
N LEU A 45 -6.64 6.96 -2.84
CA LEU A 45 -5.62 7.52 -3.73
C LEU A 45 -5.67 9.06 -3.77
N LEU A 46 -6.89 9.61 -3.80
CA LEU A 46 -7.18 11.05 -3.79
C LEU A 46 -8.57 11.25 -3.18
N VAL A 47 -8.80 12.39 -2.52
CA VAL A 47 -10.11 12.85 -2.04
C VAL A 47 -10.87 13.50 -3.19
#